data_AF-A0A6B3CQ90-F1
#
_entry.id   AF-A0A6B3CQ90-F1
#
_cell.length_a   1.000
_cell.length_b   1.000
_cell.length_c   1.000
_cell.angle_alpha   90.00
_cell.angle_beta   90.00
_cell.angle_gamma   90.00
#
_symmetry.space_group_name_H-M   'P 1'
#
loop_
_entity.id
_entity.type
_entity.pdbx_description
1 polymer ?
#
loop_
_entity_poly.entity_id
_entity_poly.type
_entity_poly.pdbx_seq_one_letter_code
_entity_poly.pdbx_strand_id
1 'polypeptide(L)'
;MTGDYQELVDEISSLLDAPATLENRDFGLVAFGAHDSDDDSAMDPVRTRSILTRRSTPAVRAWFEGFGITRATGPVRIPAAPEAGVFRDRICLPVRHRGVVLGYVWLLDADPGPTEEQLAAAMEVATRIGALLFDEARAGADLSREFGAVLTAGPGRQHDTAVAALGEALGRDAEGLHTVVCVTPWADDTPSVRGVASAAALATVPAPGGAGPLSLAALVRLRSP
;
A
#
# COMPACT_ATOMS: atom_id res chain seq x y z
N MET A 1 -5.38 12.72 2.24
CA MET A 1 -4.68 11.42 2.04
C MET A 1 -5.58 10.36 1.45
N THR A 2 -6.54 9.73 2.16
CA THR A 2 -7.48 8.79 1.48
C THR A 2 -8.30 9.49 0.40
N GLY A 3 -8.68 10.75 0.62
CA GLY A 3 -9.34 11.59 -0.40
C GLY A 3 -8.51 11.77 -1.68
N ASP A 4 -7.22 12.09 -1.52
CA ASP A 4 -6.30 12.34 -2.63
C ASP A 4 -6.12 11.10 -3.54
N TYR A 5 -6.07 9.88 -2.97
CA TYR A 5 -6.05 8.65 -3.76
C TYR A 5 -7.41 8.34 -4.39
N GLN A 6 -8.50 8.63 -3.67
CA GLN A 6 -9.85 8.41 -4.17
C GLN A 6 -10.11 9.25 -5.43
N GLU A 7 -9.81 10.55 -5.39
CA GLU A 7 -9.96 11.46 -6.52
C GLU A 7 -9.18 11.00 -7.76
N LEU A 8 -7.94 10.54 -7.57
CA LEU A 8 -7.11 10.04 -8.68
C LEU A 8 -7.61 8.72 -9.26
N VAL A 9 -8.14 7.81 -8.42
CA VAL A 9 -8.70 6.54 -8.91
C VAL A 9 -10.06 6.76 -9.58
N ASP A 10 -10.86 7.72 -9.11
CA ASP A 10 -12.09 8.15 -9.77
C ASP A 10 -11.79 8.78 -11.14
N GLU A 11 -10.74 9.59 -11.24
CA GLU A 11 -10.25 10.14 -12.52
C GLU A 11 -9.87 9.02 -13.51
N ILE A 12 -9.12 8.00 -13.07
CA ILE A 12 -8.81 6.83 -13.91
C ILE A 12 -10.08 6.10 -14.33
N SER A 13 -11.01 5.90 -13.39
CA SER A 13 -12.27 5.18 -13.66
C SER A 13 -13.12 5.91 -14.70
N SER A 14 -13.14 7.24 -14.65
CA SER A 14 -13.81 8.10 -15.63
C SER A 14 -13.11 8.09 -17.00
N LEU A 15 -11.77 8.14 -17.04
CA LEU A 15 -11.01 8.10 -18.30
C LEU A 15 -11.20 6.78 -19.05
N LEU A 16 -11.30 5.68 -18.31
CA LEU A 16 -11.35 4.32 -18.85
C LEU A 16 -12.78 3.78 -18.99
N ASP A 17 -13.79 4.53 -18.56
CA ASP A 17 -15.20 4.11 -18.54
C ASP A 17 -15.40 2.76 -17.82
N ALA A 18 -14.61 2.53 -16.76
CA ALA A 18 -14.53 1.24 -16.09
C ALA A 18 -14.11 1.41 -14.61
N PRO A 19 -14.63 0.59 -13.68
CA PRO A 19 -14.18 0.62 -12.29
C PRO A 19 -12.69 0.29 -12.16
N ALA A 20 -11.96 1.10 -11.39
CA ALA A 20 -10.54 0.93 -11.14
C ALA A 20 -10.24 0.68 -9.65
N THR A 21 -9.25 -0.17 -9.38
CA THR A 21 -8.80 -0.46 -8.01
C THR A 21 -7.33 -0.13 -7.86
N LEU A 22 -6.96 0.73 -6.90
CA LEU A 22 -5.57 0.97 -6.54
C LEU A 22 -5.15 0.03 -5.41
N GLU A 23 -4.11 -0.76 -5.66
CA GLU A 23 -3.46 -1.62 -4.68
C GLU A 23 -2.00 -1.21 -4.47
N ASN A 24 -1.49 -1.41 -3.26
CA ASN A 24 -0.07 -1.27 -2.97
C ASN A 24 0.74 -2.46 -3.54
N ARG A 25 2.07 -2.40 -3.45
CA ARG A 25 2.98 -3.46 -3.92
C ARG A 25 2.69 -4.85 -3.34
N ASP A 26 2.06 -4.93 -2.17
CA ASP A 26 1.69 -6.18 -1.48
C ASP A 26 0.24 -6.61 -1.77
N PHE A 27 -0.38 -6.07 -2.82
CA PHE A 27 -1.75 -6.37 -3.25
C PHE A 27 -2.78 -6.03 -2.16
N GLY A 28 -2.46 -5.03 -1.33
CA GLY A 28 -3.36 -4.46 -0.34
C GLY A 28 -4.13 -3.28 -0.94
N LEU A 29 -5.46 -3.33 -0.84
CA LEU A 29 -6.36 -2.28 -1.32
C LEU A 29 -6.04 -0.91 -0.68
N VAL A 30 -5.88 0.12 -1.51
CA VAL A 30 -5.63 1.52 -1.09
C VAL A 30 -6.86 2.39 -1.35
N ALA A 31 -7.42 2.31 -2.56
CA ALA A 31 -8.59 3.08 -2.98
C ALA A 31 -9.34 2.34 -4.11
N PHE A 32 -10.61 2.69 -4.31
CA PHE A 32 -11.47 2.06 -5.31
C PHE A 32 -12.33 3.13 -5.97
N GLY A 33 -12.25 3.26 -7.29
CA GLY A 33 -13.08 4.14 -8.07
C GLY A 33 -14.26 3.39 -8.64
N ALA A 34 -15.46 3.87 -8.31
CA ALA A 34 -16.69 3.37 -8.91
C ALA A 34 -16.91 4.07 -10.26
N HIS A 35 -17.54 3.37 -11.18
CA HIS A 35 -18.08 3.96 -12.39
C HIS A 35 -19.61 3.84 -12.32
N ASP A 36 -20.31 4.98 -12.32
CA ASP A 36 -21.78 5.06 -12.35
C ASP A 36 -22.27 4.67 -13.75
N SER A 37 -22.18 3.38 -14.08
CA SER A 37 -23.01 2.81 -15.14
C SER A 37 -24.38 2.52 -14.55
N ASP A 38 -25.46 2.99 -15.17
CA ASP A 38 -26.89 2.80 -14.81
C ASP A 38 -27.37 1.33 -14.69
N ASP A 39 -26.45 0.36 -14.62
CA ASP A 39 -26.74 -1.05 -14.43
C ASP A 39 -26.44 -1.47 -12.98
N ASP A 40 -27.41 -1.22 -12.11
CA ASP A 40 -27.47 -1.67 -10.70
C ASP A 40 -27.35 -3.21 -10.54
N SER A 41 -27.24 -3.97 -11.64
CA SER A 41 -27.04 -5.43 -11.61
C SER A 41 -25.57 -5.87 -11.52
N ALA A 42 -24.60 -4.95 -11.64
CA ALA A 42 -23.19 -5.31 -11.74
C ALA A 42 -22.45 -5.49 -10.39
N MET A 43 -23.14 -5.51 -9.24
CA MET A 43 -22.53 -5.90 -7.95
C MET A 43 -22.32 -7.42 -7.86
N ASP A 44 -21.38 -7.94 -8.65
CA ASP A 44 -21.00 -9.36 -8.63
C ASP A 44 -20.45 -9.76 -7.22
N PRO A 45 -20.85 -10.89 -6.63
CA PRO A 45 -20.32 -11.41 -5.36
C PRO A 45 -18.77 -11.53 -5.29
N VAL A 46 -18.04 -11.51 -6.41
CA VAL A 46 -16.57 -11.34 -6.46
C VAL A 46 -16.12 -9.93 -6.03
N ARG A 47 -16.91 -8.87 -6.32
CA ARG A 47 -16.72 -7.50 -5.81
C ARG A 47 -16.79 -7.48 -4.29
N THR A 48 -17.75 -8.19 -3.69
CA THR A 48 -17.85 -8.32 -2.23
C THR A 48 -16.68 -9.13 -1.66
N ARG A 49 -16.27 -10.25 -2.28
CA ARG A 49 -15.20 -11.11 -1.74
C ARG A 49 -13.78 -10.51 -1.84
N SER A 50 -13.43 -9.86 -2.96
CA SER A 50 -12.09 -9.27 -3.17
C SER A 50 -11.87 -8.01 -2.31
N ILE A 51 -12.94 -7.25 -2.04
CA ILE A 51 -12.92 -6.14 -1.08
C ILE A 51 -12.81 -6.66 0.37
N LEU A 52 -13.39 -7.82 0.67
CA LEU A 52 -13.41 -8.39 2.03
C LEU A 52 -12.10 -9.06 2.46
N THR A 53 -11.31 -9.65 1.54
CA THR A 53 -10.07 -10.36 1.93
C THR A 53 -8.84 -9.44 2.03
N ARG A 54 -8.88 -8.24 1.44
CA ARG A 54 -7.88 -7.16 1.53
C ARG A 54 -6.41 -7.49 1.20
N ARG A 55 -6.05 -8.73 0.86
CA ARG A 55 -4.72 -9.17 0.37
C ARG A 55 -4.82 -10.47 -0.45
N SER A 56 -4.08 -10.56 -1.54
CA SER A 56 -3.88 -11.81 -2.30
C SER A 56 -2.90 -12.77 -1.60
N THR A 57 -3.01 -14.07 -1.85
CA THR A 57 -2.02 -15.05 -1.37
C THR A 57 -0.68 -14.85 -2.08
N PRO A 58 0.47 -15.27 -1.48
CA PRO A 58 1.77 -15.19 -2.15
C PRO A 58 1.82 -15.88 -3.53
N ALA A 59 1.08 -16.98 -3.70
CA ALA A 59 0.98 -17.69 -4.97
C ALA A 59 0.27 -16.87 -6.06
N VAL A 60 -0.85 -16.23 -5.73
CA VAL A 60 -1.58 -15.34 -6.66
C VAL A 60 -0.74 -14.11 -7.01
N ARG A 61 -0.05 -13.54 -6.02
CA ARG A 61 0.89 -12.44 -6.25
C ARG A 61 1.99 -12.85 -7.23
N ALA A 62 2.68 -13.95 -6.97
CA ALA A 62 3.75 -14.44 -7.84
C ALA A 62 3.25 -14.71 -9.28
N TRP A 63 2.01 -15.19 -9.42
CA TRP A 63 1.38 -15.38 -10.72
C TRP A 63 1.21 -14.06 -11.49
N PHE A 64 0.62 -13.03 -10.86
CA PHE A 64 0.48 -11.70 -11.46
C PHE A 64 1.84 -11.07 -11.78
N GLU A 65 2.81 -11.19 -10.87
CA GLU A 65 4.18 -10.71 -11.08
C GLU A 65 4.88 -11.41 -12.26
N GLY A 66 4.49 -12.66 -12.56
CA GLY A 66 4.95 -13.43 -13.72
C GLY A 66 4.62 -12.80 -15.08
N PHE A 67 3.58 -11.95 -15.17
CA PHE A 67 3.28 -11.16 -16.36
C PHE A 67 4.19 -9.94 -16.54
N GLY A 68 5.15 -9.73 -15.62
CA GLY A 68 6.14 -8.65 -15.73
C GLY A 68 5.66 -7.29 -15.23
N ILE A 69 4.52 -7.22 -14.54
CA ILE A 69 3.94 -5.97 -14.00
C ILE A 69 4.91 -5.20 -13.07
N THR A 70 5.87 -5.90 -12.46
CA THR A 70 6.89 -5.28 -11.60
C THR A 70 7.90 -4.45 -12.40
N ARG A 71 8.09 -4.75 -13.69
CA ARG A 71 9.08 -4.12 -14.58
C ARG A 71 8.44 -3.31 -15.70
N ALA A 72 7.19 -3.60 -16.05
CA ALA A 72 6.45 -2.89 -17.09
C ALA A 72 6.41 -1.38 -16.81
N THR A 73 6.51 -0.59 -17.88
CA THR A 73 6.44 0.88 -17.86
C THR A 73 5.13 1.41 -18.45
N GLY A 74 4.26 0.52 -18.91
CA GLY A 74 2.95 0.83 -19.48
C GLY A 74 1.93 -0.25 -19.10
N PRO A 75 0.70 -0.15 -19.63
CA PRO A 75 -0.38 -1.08 -19.35
C PRO A 75 0.00 -2.53 -19.68
N VAL A 76 -0.44 -3.47 -18.85
CA VAL A 76 -0.27 -4.91 -19.07
C VAL A 76 -1.63 -5.58 -19.08
N ARG A 77 -2.00 -6.20 -20.19
CA ARG A 77 -3.19 -7.05 -20.29
C ARG A 77 -2.89 -8.45 -19.76
N ILE A 78 -3.75 -8.96 -18.91
CA ILE A 78 -3.59 -10.24 -18.22
C ILE A 78 -4.87 -11.04 -18.46
N PRO A 79 -4.79 -12.19 -19.16
CA PRO A 79 -5.96 -13.02 -19.42
C PRO A 79 -6.50 -13.67 -18.14
N ALA A 80 -7.78 -14.03 -18.15
CA ALA A 80 -8.37 -14.89 -17.15
C ALA A 80 -7.64 -16.22 -17.08
N ALA A 81 -7.48 -16.72 -15.85
CA ALA A 81 -6.94 -18.04 -15.55
C ALA A 81 -7.80 -18.63 -14.43
N PRO A 82 -8.94 -19.27 -14.77
CA PRO A 82 -9.86 -19.84 -13.78
C PRO A 82 -9.18 -20.84 -12.84
N GLU A 83 -8.18 -21.58 -13.33
CA GLU A 83 -7.34 -22.51 -12.56
C GLU A 83 -6.50 -21.80 -11.48
N ALA A 84 -6.19 -20.51 -11.67
CA ALA A 84 -5.52 -19.65 -10.70
C ALA A 84 -6.51 -18.80 -9.87
N GLY A 85 -7.82 -19.02 -10.04
CA GLY A 85 -8.87 -18.24 -9.38
C GLY A 85 -9.13 -16.86 -9.99
N VAL A 86 -8.61 -16.59 -11.18
CA VAL A 86 -8.81 -15.33 -11.92
C VAL A 86 -9.84 -15.56 -13.01
N PHE A 87 -11.07 -15.10 -12.80
CA PHE A 87 -12.22 -15.43 -13.66
C PHE A 87 -12.47 -14.44 -14.81
N ARG A 88 -11.77 -13.31 -14.83
CA ARG A 88 -11.93 -12.25 -15.83
C ARG A 88 -10.57 -11.69 -16.20
N ASP A 89 -10.47 -11.28 -17.46
CA ASP A 89 -9.33 -10.56 -17.99
C ASP A 89 -9.14 -9.24 -17.22
N ARG A 90 -7.90 -8.81 -17.10
CA ARG A 90 -7.52 -7.63 -16.34
C ARG A 90 -6.54 -6.78 -17.10
N ILE A 91 -6.63 -5.47 -16.87
CA ILE A 91 -5.59 -4.53 -17.24
C ILE A 91 -4.91 -4.05 -15.97
N CYS A 92 -3.59 -4.18 -15.93
CA CYS A 92 -2.73 -3.65 -14.87
C CYS A 92 -2.04 -2.38 -15.37
N LEU A 93 -2.24 -1.27 -14.67
CA LEU A 93 -1.43 -0.07 -14.83
C LEU A 93 -0.39 -0.04 -13.71
N PRO A 94 0.90 -0.26 -14.01
CA PRO A 94 1.94 -0.23 -12.98
C PRO A 94 2.11 1.20 -12.46
N VAL A 95 1.90 1.39 -11.15
CA VAL A 95 2.10 2.68 -10.48
C VAL A 95 3.57 2.78 -10.07
N ARG A 96 4.30 3.72 -10.67
CA ARG A 96 5.75 3.82 -10.52
C ARG A 96 6.19 5.21 -10.12
N HIS A 97 7.33 5.28 -9.43
CA HIS A 97 8.08 6.51 -9.24
C HIS A 97 9.58 6.22 -9.30
N ARG A 98 10.34 7.04 -10.04
CA ARG A 98 11.81 6.90 -10.19
C ARG A 98 12.27 5.47 -10.52
N GLY A 99 11.55 4.80 -11.41
CA GLY A 99 11.88 3.44 -11.86
C GLY A 99 11.49 2.31 -10.91
N VAL A 100 10.88 2.60 -9.75
CA VAL A 100 10.41 1.60 -8.79
C VAL A 100 8.89 1.48 -8.87
N VAL A 101 8.36 0.26 -8.90
CA VAL A 101 6.92 -0.01 -8.78
C VAL A 101 6.50 0.11 -7.31
N LEU A 102 5.44 0.88 -7.05
CA LEU A 102 4.92 1.17 -5.71
C LEU A 102 3.52 0.59 -5.50
N GLY A 103 2.83 0.26 -6.57
CA GLY A 103 1.50 -0.32 -6.57
C GLY A 103 1.00 -0.61 -7.97
N TYR A 104 -0.29 -0.91 -8.06
CA TYR A 104 -0.95 -1.29 -9.30
C TYR A 104 -2.35 -0.69 -9.31
N VAL A 105 -2.76 -0.13 -10.45
CA VAL A 105 -4.18 0.11 -10.73
C VAL A 105 -4.70 -1.04 -11.57
N TRP A 106 -5.78 -1.66 -11.11
CA TRP A 106 -6.41 -2.81 -11.74
C TRP A 106 -7.75 -2.43 -12.33
N LEU A 107 -8.00 -2.90 -13.55
CA LEU A 107 -9.30 -2.86 -14.20
C LEU A 107 -9.69 -4.27 -14.64
N LEU A 108 -11.00 -4.52 -14.75
CA LEU A 108 -11.49 -5.66 -15.51
C LEU A 108 -11.44 -5.29 -16.99
N ASP A 109 -10.86 -6.14 -17.85
CA ASP A 109 -10.92 -5.92 -19.29
C ASP A 109 -12.36 -6.18 -19.76
N ALA A 110 -12.92 -5.24 -20.50
CA ALA A 110 -14.28 -5.30 -21.06
C ALA A 110 -14.20 -5.41 -22.58
N ASP A 111 -15.32 -5.76 -23.23
CA ASP A 111 -15.42 -5.75 -24.69
C ASP A 111 -16.58 -4.82 -25.13
N PRO A 112 -16.29 -3.69 -25.81
CA PRO A 112 -14.96 -3.20 -26.16
C PRO A 112 -14.19 -2.67 -24.93
N GLY A 113 -12.89 -2.89 -24.91
CA GLY A 113 -11.99 -2.40 -23.85
C GLY A 113 -11.49 -0.98 -24.10
N PRO A 114 -10.76 -0.36 -23.15
CA PRO A 114 -10.24 0.99 -23.30
C PRO A 114 -9.25 1.11 -24.47
N THR A 115 -9.26 2.26 -25.14
CA THR A 115 -8.33 2.56 -26.23
C THR A 115 -6.92 2.83 -25.71
N GLU A 116 -5.93 2.78 -26.61
CA GLU A 116 -4.55 3.13 -26.27
C GLU A 116 -4.41 4.58 -25.78
N GLU A 117 -5.19 5.52 -26.33
CA GLU A 117 -5.21 6.91 -25.86
C GLU A 117 -5.77 7.04 -24.44
N GLN A 118 -6.86 6.31 -24.15
CA GLN A 118 -7.43 6.26 -22.79
C GLN A 118 -6.44 5.67 -21.79
N LEU A 119 -5.76 4.58 -22.17
CA LEU A 119 -4.74 3.94 -21.36
C LEU A 119 -3.52 4.86 -21.13
N ALA A 120 -3.09 5.59 -22.16
CA ALA A 120 -2.01 6.57 -22.03
C ALA A 120 -2.39 7.70 -21.06
N ALA A 121 -3.61 8.23 -21.15
CA ALA A 121 -4.11 9.23 -20.21
C ALA A 121 -4.18 8.69 -18.78
N ALA A 122 -4.66 7.47 -18.58
CA ALA A 122 -4.69 6.83 -17.26
C ALA A 122 -3.28 6.59 -16.68
N MET A 123 -2.27 6.32 -17.51
CA MET A 123 -0.88 6.19 -17.06
C MET A 123 -0.29 7.52 -16.53
N GLU A 124 -0.74 8.67 -17.01
CA GLU A 124 -0.36 9.98 -16.44
C GLU A 124 -0.96 10.18 -15.05
N VAL A 125 -2.19 9.69 -14.82
CA VAL A 125 -2.77 9.65 -13.47
C VAL A 125 -1.99 8.67 -12.58
N ALA A 126 -1.66 7.47 -13.07
CA ALA A 126 -0.86 6.49 -12.34
C ALA A 126 0.52 7.04 -11.93
N THR A 127 1.13 7.91 -12.73
CA THR A 127 2.38 8.60 -12.39
C THR A 127 2.21 9.55 -11.20
N ARG A 128 1.10 10.30 -11.14
CA ARG A 128 0.75 11.15 -9.99
C ARG A 128 0.52 10.33 -8.72
N ILE A 129 -0.21 9.22 -8.83
CA ILE A 129 -0.38 8.28 -7.71
C ILE A 129 0.98 7.76 -7.23
N GLY A 130 1.89 7.45 -8.16
CA GLY A 130 3.25 6.99 -7.85
C GLY A 130 4.05 8.00 -7.03
N ALA A 131 3.96 9.29 -7.36
CA ALA A 131 4.61 10.35 -6.57
C ALA A 131 4.06 10.41 -5.13
N LEU A 132 2.74 10.35 -4.96
CA LEU A 132 2.11 10.35 -3.64
C LEU A 132 2.51 9.14 -2.80
N LEU A 133 2.48 7.93 -3.39
CA LEU A 133 2.92 6.70 -2.71
C LEU A 133 4.39 6.78 -2.31
N PHE A 134 5.24 7.40 -3.14
CA PHE A 134 6.66 7.56 -2.84
C PHE A 134 6.89 8.50 -1.66
N ASP A 135 6.23 9.66 -1.67
CA ASP A 135 6.36 10.66 -0.60
C ASP A 135 5.85 10.10 0.73
N GLU A 136 4.75 9.36 0.71
CA GLU A 136 4.21 8.71 1.91
C GLU A 136 5.14 7.60 2.43
N ALA A 137 5.68 6.75 1.54
CA ALA A 137 6.62 5.70 1.92
C ALA A 137 7.90 6.30 2.52
N ARG A 138 8.38 7.43 1.97
CA ARG A 138 9.52 8.18 2.51
C ARG A 138 9.22 8.73 3.91
N ALA A 139 8.08 9.39 4.08
CA ALA A 139 7.68 9.93 5.38
C ALA A 139 7.56 8.82 6.44
N GLY A 140 6.96 7.68 6.09
CA GLY A 140 6.88 6.51 6.98
C GLY A 140 8.25 5.90 7.31
N ALA A 141 9.18 5.83 6.35
CA ALA A 141 10.53 5.35 6.59
C ALA A 141 11.32 6.29 7.51
N ASP A 142 11.15 7.60 7.34
CA ASP A 142 11.75 8.60 8.22
C ASP A 142 11.21 8.45 9.66
N LEU A 143 9.90 8.31 9.82
CA LEU A 143 9.27 8.08 11.12
C LEU A 143 9.71 6.77 11.80
N SER A 144 9.76 5.66 11.05
CA SER A 144 10.25 4.37 11.56
C SER A 144 11.72 4.41 11.99
N ARG A 145 12.56 5.21 11.31
CA ARG A 145 13.96 5.41 11.72
C ARG A 145 14.05 6.15 13.05
N GLU A 146 13.31 7.26 13.21
CA GLU A 146 13.32 8.00 14.48
C GLU A 146 12.75 7.14 15.63
N PHE A 147 11.73 6.33 15.35
CA PHE A 147 11.20 5.38 16.32
C PHE A 147 12.25 4.32 16.73
N GLY A 148 12.96 3.74 15.77
CA GLY A 148 14.06 2.81 16.06
C GLY A 148 15.20 3.44 16.87
N ALA A 149 15.50 4.72 16.64
CA ALA A 149 16.48 5.47 17.42
C ALA A 149 16.05 5.62 18.89
N VAL A 150 14.77 5.91 19.16
CA VAL A 150 14.22 5.95 20.53
C VAL A 150 14.39 4.60 21.23
N LEU A 151 14.08 3.50 20.55
CA LEU A 151 14.15 2.15 21.12
C LEU A 151 15.58 1.68 21.44
N THR A 152 16.59 2.24 20.78
CA THR A 152 17.99 1.80 20.90
C THR A 152 18.89 2.79 21.63
N ALA A 153 18.42 4.03 21.85
CA ALA A 153 19.17 5.04 22.58
C ALA A 153 19.39 4.64 24.06
N GLY A 154 20.61 4.85 24.54
CA GLY A 154 20.90 4.73 25.97
C GLY A 154 20.22 5.83 26.78
N PRO A 155 20.02 5.63 28.09
CA PRO A 155 19.35 6.60 28.95
C PRO A 155 20.08 7.96 28.96
N GLY A 156 19.31 9.04 29.14
CA GLY A 156 19.81 10.41 29.21
C GLY A 156 19.64 11.17 27.90
N ARG A 157 20.53 12.15 27.65
CA ARG A 157 20.37 13.14 26.58
C ARG A 157 20.15 12.54 25.18
N GLN A 158 20.75 11.38 24.88
CA GLN A 158 20.59 10.72 23.60
C GLN A 158 19.15 10.25 23.38
N HIS A 159 18.55 9.64 24.41
CA HIS A 159 17.14 9.24 24.39
C HIS A 159 16.23 10.47 24.28
N ASP A 160 16.49 11.54 25.04
CA ASP A 160 15.68 12.77 24.96
C ASP A 160 15.71 13.40 23.56
N THR A 161 16.88 13.37 22.90
CA THR A 161 17.04 13.86 21.52
C THR A 161 16.28 12.99 20.53
N ALA A 162 16.33 11.66 20.67
CA ALA A 162 15.60 10.74 19.81
C ALA A 162 14.07 10.91 19.99
N VAL A 163 13.60 11.12 21.22
CA VAL A 163 12.17 11.37 21.50
C VAL A 163 11.72 12.68 20.88
N ALA A 164 12.54 13.74 20.95
CA ALA A 164 12.23 15.01 20.29
C ALA A 164 12.13 14.85 18.76
N ALA A 165 13.09 14.16 18.14
CA ALA A 165 13.08 13.89 16.70
C ALA A 165 11.87 13.04 16.26
N LEU A 166 11.50 12.03 17.05
CA LEU A 166 10.29 11.24 16.83
C LEU A 166 9.03 12.12 16.92
N GLY A 167 8.97 13.03 17.91
CA GLY A 167 7.89 13.99 18.06
C GLY A 167 7.75 14.92 16.85
N GLU A 168 8.87 15.44 16.33
CA GLU A 168 8.88 16.25 15.11
C GLU A 168 8.40 15.46 13.89
N ALA A 169 8.85 14.20 13.73
CA ALA A 169 8.43 13.33 12.63
C ALA A 169 6.95 12.95 12.68
N LEU A 170 6.39 12.78 13.89
CA LEU A 170 4.95 12.56 14.10
C LEU A 170 4.12 13.83 13.82
N GLY A 171 4.71 15.01 13.90
CA GLY A 171 4.03 16.28 13.68
C GLY A 171 2.81 16.44 14.61
N ARG A 172 1.64 16.74 14.04
CA ARG A 172 0.39 16.91 14.82
C ARG A 172 -0.05 15.65 15.55
N ASP A 173 0.40 14.49 15.09
CA ASP A 173 0.02 13.23 15.73
C ASP A 173 0.74 13.03 17.04
N ALA A 174 1.86 13.73 17.30
CA ALA A 174 2.65 13.61 18.54
C ALA A 174 1.85 13.90 19.83
N GLU A 175 0.79 14.71 19.73
CA GLU A 175 -0.08 15.06 20.87
C GLU A 175 -1.04 13.93 21.28
N GLY A 176 -1.23 12.94 20.40
CA GLY A 176 -2.10 11.80 20.64
C GLY A 176 -1.48 10.73 21.55
N LEU A 177 -2.34 9.90 22.15
CA LEU A 177 -1.87 8.73 22.90
C LEU A 177 -1.30 7.68 21.94
N HIS A 178 -0.09 7.25 22.22
CA HIS A 178 0.58 6.16 21.51
C HIS A 178 0.90 5.03 22.49
N THR A 179 0.87 3.80 21.98
CA THR A 179 1.37 2.63 22.67
C THR A 179 2.45 1.96 21.83
N VAL A 180 3.39 1.28 22.48
CA VAL A 180 4.38 0.46 21.80
C VAL A 180 4.03 -1.00 22.03
N VAL A 181 3.80 -1.73 20.93
CA VAL A 181 3.58 -3.18 20.94
C VAL A 181 4.85 -3.86 20.47
N CYS A 182 5.39 -4.77 21.29
CA CYS A 182 6.59 -5.54 20.96
C CYS A 182 6.26 -7.02 20.79
N VAL A 183 6.73 -7.62 19.70
CA VAL A 183 6.63 -9.05 19.42
C VAL A 183 8.03 -9.65 19.43
N THR A 184 8.23 -10.68 20.24
CA THR A 184 9.51 -11.40 20.37
C THR A 184 9.27 -12.90 20.56
N PRO A 185 10.02 -13.78 19.87
CA PRO A 185 10.97 -13.47 18.81
C PRO A 185 10.26 -13.03 17.51
N TRP A 186 10.92 -12.19 16.72
CA TRP A 186 10.52 -11.86 15.34
C TRP A 186 11.52 -12.49 14.36
N ALA A 187 11.02 -13.30 13.44
CA ALA A 187 11.84 -14.08 12.51
C ALA A 187 11.69 -13.66 11.04
N ASP A 188 10.68 -12.85 10.71
CA ASP A 188 10.37 -12.42 9.36
C ASP A 188 10.96 -11.03 9.04
N ASP A 189 10.81 -10.59 7.79
CA ASP A 189 11.09 -9.21 7.41
C ASP A 189 10.18 -8.22 8.17
N THR A 190 10.63 -6.97 8.29
CA THR A 190 9.81 -5.93 8.90
C THR A 190 8.60 -5.66 8.00
N PRO A 191 7.35 -5.79 8.49
CA PRO A 191 6.19 -5.55 7.65
C PRO A 191 6.09 -4.07 7.27
N SER A 192 5.41 -3.80 6.16
CA SER A 192 5.02 -2.43 5.83
C SER A 192 4.10 -1.87 6.91
N VAL A 193 4.27 -0.59 7.27
CA VAL A 193 3.41 0.12 8.24
C VAL A 193 1.94 0.02 7.83
N ARG A 194 1.64 0.10 6.52
CA ARG A 194 0.27 -0.06 5.99
C ARG A 194 -0.33 -1.45 6.24
N GLY A 195 0.51 -2.46 6.45
CA GLY A 195 0.08 -3.83 6.73
C GLY A 195 -0.39 -4.03 8.19
N VAL A 196 -0.13 -3.07 9.07
CA VAL A 196 -0.45 -3.14 10.50
C VAL A 196 -1.43 -2.03 10.85
N ALA A 197 -2.66 -2.42 11.19
CA ALA A 197 -3.71 -1.46 11.52
C ALA A 197 -3.29 -0.52 12.66
N SER A 198 -3.49 0.78 12.46
CA SER A 198 -3.15 1.85 13.41
C SER A 198 -1.66 2.00 13.76
N ALA A 199 -0.76 1.28 13.10
CA ALA A 199 0.68 1.51 13.25
C ALA A 199 1.05 2.85 12.61
N ALA A 200 1.73 3.70 13.38
CA ALA A 200 2.39 4.91 12.90
C ALA A 200 3.82 4.59 12.42
N ALA A 201 4.52 3.70 13.12
CA ALA A 201 5.90 3.33 12.81
C ALA A 201 6.18 1.87 13.19
N LEU A 202 7.13 1.25 12.51
CA LEU A 202 7.61 -0.10 12.80
C LEU A 202 9.14 -0.13 12.79
N ALA A 203 9.73 -0.81 13.75
CA ALA A 203 11.18 -1.02 13.80
C ALA A 203 11.48 -2.46 14.24
N THR A 204 12.41 -3.11 13.55
CA THR A 204 13.05 -4.32 14.08
C THR A 204 14.28 -3.91 14.88
N VAL A 205 14.33 -4.33 16.14
CA VAL A 205 15.42 -4.02 17.06
C VAL A 205 16.05 -5.31 17.58
N PRO A 206 17.38 -5.33 17.80
CA PRO A 206 18.04 -6.47 18.41
C PRO A 206 17.56 -6.67 19.86
N ALA A 207 17.66 -7.91 20.34
CA ALA A 207 17.39 -8.21 21.74
C ALA A 207 18.26 -7.36 22.68
N PRO A 208 17.78 -7.03 23.90
CA PRO A 208 18.60 -6.36 24.91
C PRO A 208 19.90 -7.13 25.14
N GLY A 209 21.04 -6.48 24.92
CA GLY A 209 22.37 -7.11 25.01
C GLY A 209 22.94 -7.68 23.70
N GLY A 210 22.26 -7.52 22.56
CA GLY A 210 22.81 -7.76 21.22
C GLY A 210 22.97 -9.23 20.80
N ALA A 211 22.83 -10.18 21.72
CA ALA A 211 22.88 -11.61 21.46
C ALA A 211 21.50 -12.24 21.70
N GLY A 212 20.62 -12.19 20.69
CA GLY A 212 19.29 -12.79 20.77
C GLY A 212 18.45 -12.56 19.51
N PRO A 213 17.29 -13.23 19.39
CA PRO A 213 16.39 -13.04 18.26
C PRO A 213 15.91 -11.58 18.17
N LEU A 214 15.66 -11.11 16.95
CA LEU A 214 15.12 -9.77 16.72
C LEU A 214 13.74 -9.63 17.39
N SER A 215 13.37 -8.39 17.72
CA SER A 215 12.02 -8.05 18.15
C SER A 215 11.43 -7.04 17.18
N LEU A 216 10.15 -7.21 16.84
CA LEU A 216 9.41 -6.21 16.09
C LEU A 216 8.71 -5.30 17.10
N ALA A 217 8.98 -3.99 17.01
CA ALA A 217 8.28 -2.97 17.76
C ALA A 217 7.35 -2.19 16.81
N ALA A 218 6.12 -1.95 17.24
CA ALA A 218 5.14 -1.15 16.53
C ALA A 218 4.70 0.02 17.41
N LEU A 219 4.88 1.24 16.92
CA LEU A 219 4.28 2.43 17.51
C LEU A 219 2.84 2.52 17.00
N VAL A 220 1.86 2.33 17.87
CA VAL A 220 0.44 2.28 17.52
C VAL A 220 -0.26 3.50 18.11
N ARG A 221 -0.98 4.24 17.26
CA ARG A 221 -1.81 5.35 17.71
C ARG A 221 -3.09 4.82 18.32
N LEU A 222 -3.37 5.20 19.56
CA LEU A 222 -4.64 4.89 20.21
C LEU A 222 -5.67 5.93 19.77
N ARG A 223 -6.81 5.48 19.29
CA ARG A 223 -7.97 6.36 19.09
C ARG A 223 -8.61 6.55 20.46
N SER A 224 -8.68 7.80 20.93
CA SER A 224 -9.55 8.13 22.06
C SER A 224 -11.00 7.83 21.68
N PRO A 225 -11.81 7.25 22.59
CA PRO A 225 -13.23 7.01 22.35
C PRO A 225 -14.01 8.31 22.12
#